data_AF-A0A426X1V4-F1
#
_entry.id   AF-A0A426X1V4-F1
#
_cell.length_a   1.000
_cell.length_b   1.000
_cell.length_c   1.000
_cell.angle_alpha   90.00
_cell.angle_beta   90.00
_cell.angle_gamma   90.00
#
_symmetry.space_group_name_H-M   'P 1'
#
loop_
_entity.id
_entity.type
_entity.pdbx_description
1 polymer ?
#
loop_
_entity_poly.entity_id
_entity_poly.type
_entity_poly.pdbx_seq_one_letter_code
_entity_poly.pdbx_strand_id
1 'polypeptide(L)'
;MVATEFETATRVIKYRNATRDAEAGGFVLWQMAPDMWYIELAVGGSKVHAGCNGELIWRHAPWLGAHAAKGPVRPLRRALQGLDPLTTASIFTNARCIGEKKVNGEDCFILKLCADPQTLKANSEAPAEVIRHVLFGYFSQRSGLLVHLEDSHLTRIQSGAGGDAVYWETSIDSSIDEYRPVEGTMIAHSGHSVVTLFRFGEAALSHKKTRMEEAWTIEEVAFNVPGLSMDCFIPPSDLERGSVSEAFELPQGVAGSHHAKVAAVDKPHDDDADGDIMWRWKSDANTV
;
A
#
# COMPACT_ATOMS: atom_id res chain seq x y z
N MET A 1 -3.42 -7.96 -10.59
CA MET A 1 -2.22 -7.14 -10.25
C MET A 1 -0.99 -7.75 -10.92
N VAL A 2 -0.07 -6.94 -11.44
CA VAL A 2 1.14 -7.41 -12.13
C VAL A 2 2.35 -6.56 -11.72
N ALA A 3 3.47 -7.21 -11.36
CA ALA A 3 4.77 -6.53 -11.27
C ALA A 3 5.40 -6.49 -12.66
N THR A 4 5.60 -5.29 -13.22
CA THR A 4 5.93 -5.12 -14.64
C THR A 4 7.41 -4.85 -14.89
N GLU A 5 8.08 -4.11 -14.00
CA GLU A 5 9.50 -3.73 -14.21
C GLU A 5 10.27 -3.69 -12.88
N PHE A 6 11.51 -4.19 -12.93
CA PHE A 6 12.47 -4.08 -11.84
C PHE A 6 13.80 -3.57 -12.40
N GLU A 7 14.23 -2.41 -11.95
CA GLU A 7 15.43 -1.73 -12.41
C GLU A 7 16.39 -1.51 -11.24
N THR A 8 17.66 -1.80 -11.50
CA THR A 8 18.81 -1.53 -10.64
C THR A 8 19.82 -0.73 -11.44
N ALA A 9 20.74 -0.03 -10.79
CA ALA A 9 21.69 0.85 -11.48
C ALA A 9 22.55 0.15 -12.56
N THR A 10 22.69 -1.17 -12.52
CA THR A 10 23.45 -1.97 -13.49
C THR A 10 22.59 -2.83 -14.41
N ARG A 11 21.28 -2.95 -14.14
CA ARG A 11 20.40 -3.88 -14.87
C ARG A 11 18.95 -3.43 -14.84
N VAL A 12 18.34 -3.33 -16.02
CA VAL A 12 16.89 -3.20 -16.19
C VAL A 12 16.32 -4.57 -16.53
N ILE A 13 15.49 -5.14 -15.66
CA ILE A 13 14.71 -6.33 -15.93
C ILE A 13 13.29 -5.87 -16.26
N LYS A 14 12.97 -5.87 -17.56
CA LYS A 14 11.59 -5.71 -18.01
C LYS A 14 10.99 -7.09 -18.16
N TYR A 15 9.93 -7.38 -17.41
CA TYR A 15 9.14 -8.60 -17.61
C TYR A 15 8.26 -8.39 -18.85
N ARG A 16 8.89 -8.39 -20.04
CA ARG A 16 8.26 -8.02 -21.31
C ARG A 16 7.60 -9.18 -22.07
N ASN A 17 7.51 -10.37 -21.49
CA ASN A 17 6.90 -11.52 -22.15
C ASN A 17 5.78 -12.13 -21.31
N ALA A 18 4.63 -12.31 -21.97
CA ALA A 18 3.45 -13.03 -21.55
C ALA A 18 3.79 -14.37 -20.87
N THR A 19 3.24 -14.60 -19.65
CA THR A 19 3.20 -15.83 -18.81
C THR A 19 3.44 -15.60 -17.31
N ARG A 20 3.43 -14.36 -16.81
CA ARG A 20 2.89 -14.14 -15.45
C ARG A 20 1.45 -13.70 -15.63
N ASP A 21 0.53 -14.64 -15.44
CA ASP A 21 -0.89 -14.31 -15.36
C ASP A 21 -1.05 -13.20 -14.34
N ALA A 22 -1.82 -12.18 -14.69
CA ALA A 22 -2.17 -11.15 -13.72
C ALA A 22 -2.80 -11.83 -12.52
N GLU A 23 -2.25 -11.58 -11.33
CA GLU A 23 -2.80 -12.14 -10.10
C GLU A 23 -4.20 -11.58 -9.93
N ALA A 24 -5.20 -12.43 -10.18
CA ALA A 24 -6.59 -12.11 -9.98
C ALA A 24 -6.89 -12.16 -8.49
N GLY A 25 -7.87 -11.37 -8.08
CA GLY A 25 -8.25 -11.24 -6.70
C GLY A 25 -9.48 -10.38 -6.54
N GLY A 26 -9.89 -10.18 -5.30
CA GLY A 26 -11.04 -9.37 -4.94
C GLY A 26 -10.74 -8.54 -3.72
N PHE A 27 -11.53 -7.49 -3.53
CA PHE A 27 -11.52 -6.74 -2.29
C PHE A 27 -12.93 -6.37 -1.87
N VAL A 28 -13.09 -6.16 -0.57
CA VAL A 28 -14.29 -5.57 0.03
C VAL A 28 -13.86 -4.33 0.78
N LEU A 29 -14.60 -3.24 0.61
CA LEU A 29 -14.39 -1.98 1.30
C LEU A 29 -15.66 -1.60 2.07
N TRP A 30 -15.53 -1.46 3.38
CA TRP A 30 -16.56 -0.88 4.25
C TRP A 30 -16.13 0.51 4.67
N GLN A 31 -17.07 1.46 4.70
CA GLN A 31 -16.84 2.82 5.19
C GLN A 31 -17.98 3.27 6.08
N MET A 32 -17.66 4.06 7.10
CA MET A 32 -18.64 4.71 7.96
C MET A 32 -18.09 6.08 8.41
N ALA A 33 -18.92 7.10 8.36
CA ALA A 33 -18.52 8.43 8.80
C ALA A 33 -18.61 8.55 10.35
N PRO A 34 -17.70 9.32 10.98
CA PRO A 34 -16.48 9.90 10.40
C PRO A 34 -15.32 8.90 10.41
N ASP A 35 -14.47 8.96 9.38
CA ASP A 35 -13.12 8.37 9.33
C ASP A 35 -12.97 6.87 9.65
N MET A 36 -14.06 6.10 9.62
CA MET A 36 -14.02 4.64 9.77
C MET A 36 -14.02 3.97 8.41
N TRP A 37 -13.11 2.99 8.25
CA TRP A 37 -13.05 2.18 7.04
C TRP A 37 -12.41 0.83 7.34
N TYR A 38 -12.77 -0.19 6.57
CA TYR A 38 -12.14 -1.50 6.60
C TYR A 38 -11.99 -1.98 5.16
N ILE A 39 -10.82 -2.52 4.84
CA ILE A 39 -10.55 -3.16 3.56
C ILE A 39 -9.99 -4.55 3.77
N GLU A 40 -10.54 -5.48 3.01
CA GLU A 40 -10.02 -6.82 2.83
C GLU A 40 -9.60 -6.99 1.37
N LEU A 41 -8.36 -7.40 1.13
CA LEU A 41 -7.83 -7.67 -0.20
C LEU A 41 -7.29 -9.10 -0.25
N ALA A 42 -7.79 -9.89 -1.18
CA ALA A 42 -7.31 -11.25 -1.45
C ALA A 42 -6.77 -11.32 -2.88
N VAL A 43 -5.47 -11.56 -3.05
CA VAL A 43 -4.77 -11.62 -4.35
C VAL A 43 -3.65 -12.64 -4.27
N GLY A 44 -3.51 -13.50 -5.29
CA GLY A 44 -2.37 -14.42 -5.41
C GLY A 44 -2.18 -15.35 -4.19
N GLY A 45 -3.28 -15.85 -3.63
CA GLY A 45 -3.28 -16.71 -2.44
C GLY A 45 -2.94 -16.01 -1.12
N SER A 46 -2.72 -14.68 -1.14
CA SER A 46 -2.47 -13.87 0.05
C SER A 46 -3.68 -13.02 0.41
N LYS A 47 -3.92 -12.84 1.70
CA LYS A 47 -5.02 -12.02 2.22
C LYS A 47 -4.47 -10.93 3.15
N VAL A 48 -4.84 -9.68 2.89
CA VAL A 48 -4.46 -8.52 3.69
C VAL A 48 -5.71 -7.85 4.21
N HIS A 49 -5.70 -7.51 5.50
CA HIS A 49 -6.75 -6.71 6.13
C HIS A 49 -6.16 -5.39 6.59
N ALA A 50 -6.93 -4.31 6.48
CA ALA A 50 -6.60 -3.05 7.10
C ALA A 50 -7.86 -2.31 7.48
N GLY A 51 -7.78 -1.47 8.49
CA GLY A 51 -8.93 -0.68 8.90
C GLY A 51 -8.56 0.53 9.72
N CYS A 52 -9.58 1.33 9.98
CA CYS A 52 -9.57 2.44 10.89
C CYS A 52 -10.89 2.50 11.64
N ASN A 53 -10.81 2.64 12.97
CA ASN A 53 -11.97 2.83 13.84
C ASN A 53 -12.26 4.32 14.14
N GLY A 54 -11.74 5.25 13.33
CA GLY A 54 -11.84 6.70 13.56
C GLY A 54 -10.76 7.27 14.50
N GLU A 55 -9.99 6.42 15.18
CA GLU A 55 -8.90 6.85 16.08
C GLU A 55 -7.55 6.24 15.70
N LEU A 56 -7.56 4.98 15.29
CA LEU A 56 -6.37 4.17 15.03
C LEU A 56 -6.47 3.53 13.65
N ILE A 57 -5.37 3.59 12.89
CA ILE A 57 -5.24 2.80 11.67
C ILE A 57 -4.47 1.53 12.01
N TRP A 58 -4.94 0.40 11.50
CA TRP A 58 -4.33 -0.90 11.70
C TRP A 58 -4.27 -1.67 10.39
N ARG A 59 -3.33 -2.62 10.32
CA ARG A 59 -3.19 -3.54 9.19
C ARG A 59 -2.74 -4.91 9.67
N HIS A 60 -3.15 -5.94 8.97
CA HIS A 60 -2.70 -7.30 9.15
C HIS A 60 -2.29 -7.87 7.78
N ALA A 61 -1.01 -8.20 7.63
CA ALA A 61 -0.48 -8.85 6.44
C ALA A 61 0.30 -10.13 6.83
N PRO A 62 0.22 -11.23 6.06
CA PRO A 62 0.82 -12.52 6.46
C PRO A 62 2.32 -12.46 6.77
N TRP A 63 3.05 -11.55 6.11
CA TRP A 63 4.49 -11.36 6.28
C TRP A 63 4.88 -10.36 7.36
N LEU A 64 3.93 -9.59 7.91
CA LEU A 64 4.20 -8.52 8.88
C LEU A 64 3.44 -8.69 10.21
N GLY A 65 2.41 -9.56 10.24
CA GLY A 65 1.50 -9.67 11.37
C GLY A 65 0.56 -8.46 11.50
N ALA A 66 -0.10 -8.35 12.66
CA ALA A 66 -0.94 -7.21 13.02
C ALA A 66 -0.06 -6.02 13.44
N HIS A 67 -0.30 -4.85 12.85
CA HIS A 67 0.47 -3.64 13.13
C HIS A 67 -0.43 -2.39 13.14
N ALA A 68 -0.25 -1.56 14.17
CA ALA A 68 -0.95 -0.29 14.32
C ALA A 68 -0.10 0.82 13.69
N ALA A 69 -0.65 1.56 12.73
CA ALA A 69 0.04 2.73 12.21
C ALA A 69 -0.03 3.86 13.26
N LYS A 70 1.13 4.45 13.58
CA LYS A 70 1.20 5.66 14.40
C LYS A 70 0.87 6.88 13.55
N GLY A 71 0.42 7.94 14.23
CA GLY A 71 0.05 9.20 13.60
C GLY A 71 -1.47 9.39 13.46
N PRO A 72 -1.91 10.52 12.88
CA PRO A 72 -3.31 10.84 12.74
C PRO A 72 -4.00 9.86 11.77
N VAL A 73 -5.31 9.70 11.97
CA VAL A 73 -6.15 9.01 11.02
C VAL A 73 -6.11 9.75 9.69
N ARG A 74 -6.08 8.98 8.60
CA ARG A 74 -6.06 9.46 7.23
C ARG A 74 -7.02 8.64 6.40
N PRO A 75 -7.61 9.26 5.36
CA PRO A 75 -8.48 8.54 4.46
C PRO A 75 -7.77 7.37 3.76
N LEU A 76 -8.53 6.31 3.50
CA LEU A 76 -8.04 5.21 2.68
C LEU A 76 -7.81 5.70 1.25
N ARG A 77 -6.60 5.49 0.71
CA ARG A 77 -6.27 5.88 -0.67
C ARG A 77 -7.27 5.35 -1.71
N ARG A 78 -7.75 4.11 -1.55
CA ARG A 78 -8.76 3.52 -2.45
C ARG A 78 -10.06 4.36 -2.47
N ALA A 79 -10.45 4.94 -1.34
CA ALA A 79 -11.64 5.81 -1.27
C ALA A 79 -11.49 7.03 -2.21
N LEU A 80 -10.26 7.53 -2.40
CA LEU A 80 -9.95 8.66 -3.27
C LEU A 80 -10.01 8.34 -4.76
N GLN A 81 -10.13 7.06 -5.13
CA GLN A 81 -10.17 6.63 -6.53
C GLN A 81 -11.62 6.59 -7.07
N GLY A 82 -12.42 7.61 -6.71
CA GLY A 82 -13.81 7.75 -7.13
C GLY A 82 -14.83 6.90 -6.37
N LEU A 83 -14.40 6.23 -5.29
CA LEU A 83 -15.29 5.40 -4.45
C LEU A 83 -15.97 6.19 -3.34
N ASP A 84 -15.35 7.28 -2.88
CA ASP A 84 -15.89 8.17 -1.87
C ASP A 84 -15.75 9.64 -2.33
N PRO A 85 -16.78 10.17 -3.01
CA PRO A 85 -16.77 11.54 -3.49
C PRO A 85 -16.69 12.58 -2.37
N LEU A 86 -17.24 12.30 -1.19
CA LEU A 86 -17.22 13.22 -0.05
C LEU A 86 -15.81 13.35 0.51
N THR A 87 -15.15 12.23 0.75
CA THR A 87 -13.75 12.22 1.19
C THR A 87 -12.85 12.86 0.14
N THR A 88 -13.07 12.57 -1.14
CA THR A 88 -12.32 13.18 -2.25
C THR A 88 -12.48 14.71 -2.24
N ALA A 89 -13.71 15.22 -2.16
CA ALA A 89 -13.97 16.65 -2.08
C ALA A 89 -13.35 17.29 -0.83
N SER A 90 -13.44 16.62 0.32
CA SER A 90 -12.87 17.09 1.59
C SER A 90 -11.35 17.25 1.50
N ILE A 91 -10.64 16.26 0.97
CA ILE A 91 -9.17 16.34 0.80
C ILE A 91 -8.79 17.51 -0.12
N PHE A 92 -9.49 17.68 -1.24
CA PHE A 92 -9.16 18.72 -2.21
C PHE A 92 -9.74 20.11 -1.88
N THR A 93 -10.43 20.27 -0.74
CA THR A 93 -11.08 21.54 -0.35
C THR A 93 -10.10 22.71 -0.30
N ASN A 94 -8.88 22.47 0.20
CA ASN A 94 -7.82 23.50 0.28
C ASN A 94 -6.75 23.36 -0.82
N ALA A 95 -7.03 22.59 -1.87
CA ALA A 95 -6.11 22.42 -2.98
C ALA A 95 -6.02 23.68 -3.84
N ARG A 96 -4.86 23.88 -4.46
CA ARG A 96 -4.64 24.99 -5.39
C ARG A 96 -4.90 24.52 -6.82
N CYS A 97 -5.75 25.23 -7.56
CA CYS A 97 -5.81 25.06 -9.00
C CYS A 97 -4.51 25.56 -9.65
N ILE A 98 -3.84 24.68 -10.41
CA ILE A 98 -2.55 24.99 -11.04
C ILE A 98 -2.61 25.05 -12.57
N GLY A 99 -3.77 24.76 -13.16
CA GLY A 99 -3.97 24.83 -14.60
C GLY A 99 -5.04 23.87 -15.09
N GLU A 100 -5.06 23.70 -16.41
CA GLU A 100 -6.00 22.87 -17.14
C GLU A 100 -5.23 21.94 -18.09
N LYS A 101 -5.74 20.72 -18.28
CA LYS A 101 -5.15 19.73 -19.19
C LYS A 101 -6.22 18.79 -19.70
N LYS A 102 -6.09 18.39 -20.96
CA LYS A 102 -6.91 17.33 -21.54
C LYS A 102 -6.35 15.97 -21.13
N VAL A 103 -7.14 15.17 -20.44
CA VAL A 103 -6.79 13.82 -19.97
C VAL A 103 -7.80 12.84 -20.56
N ASN A 104 -7.32 11.83 -21.30
CA ASN A 104 -8.16 10.82 -21.96
C ASN A 104 -9.31 11.41 -22.81
N GLY A 105 -9.09 12.58 -23.41
CA GLY A 105 -10.10 13.28 -24.22
C GLY A 105 -11.06 14.19 -23.44
N GLU A 106 -11.02 14.17 -22.10
CA GLU A 106 -11.82 15.04 -21.23
C GLU A 106 -11.00 16.26 -20.81
N ASP A 107 -11.58 17.46 -20.92
CA ASP A 107 -10.95 18.68 -20.43
C ASP A 107 -11.06 18.72 -18.90
N CYS A 108 -9.93 18.88 -18.21
CA CYS A 108 -9.84 18.79 -16.75
C CYS A 108 -9.18 20.02 -16.11
N PHE A 109 -9.64 20.42 -14.92
CA PHE A 109 -8.88 21.28 -14.00
C PHE A 109 -7.89 20.43 -13.21
N ILE A 110 -6.70 20.97 -12.93
CA ILE A 110 -5.67 20.30 -12.13
C ILE A 110 -5.64 20.97 -10.75
N LEU A 111 -6.02 20.22 -9.73
CA LEU A 111 -5.92 20.63 -8.33
C LEU A 111 -4.69 19.97 -7.70
N LYS A 112 -3.81 20.80 -7.12
CA LYS A 112 -2.61 20.35 -6.41
C LYS A 112 -2.81 20.51 -4.91
N LEU A 113 -2.54 19.46 -4.15
CA LEU A 113 -2.47 19.47 -2.70
C LEU A 113 -1.07 19.06 -2.25
N CYS A 114 -0.48 19.83 -1.33
CA CYS A 114 0.74 19.45 -0.63
C CYS A 114 0.41 19.29 0.85
N ALA A 115 0.83 18.18 1.46
CA ALA A 115 0.73 18.04 2.91
C ALA A 115 1.58 19.12 3.60
N ASP A 116 1.03 19.73 4.63
CA ASP A 116 1.73 20.75 5.42
C ASP A 116 2.79 20.11 6.35
N PRO A 117 3.76 20.90 6.85
CA PRO A 117 4.83 20.36 7.70
C PRO A 117 4.34 19.69 9.00
N GLN A 118 3.20 20.11 9.57
CA GLN A 118 2.66 19.49 10.77
C GLN A 118 2.11 18.09 10.45
N THR A 119 1.38 17.97 9.35
CA THR A 119 0.89 16.68 8.83
C THR A 119 2.06 15.75 8.49
N LEU A 120 3.11 16.23 7.81
CA LEU A 120 4.29 15.42 7.48
C LEU A 120 5.01 14.92 8.74
N LYS A 121 5.20 15.80 9.74
CA LYS A 121 5.82 15.46 11.02
C LYS A 121 4.98 14.45 11.81
N ALA A 122 3.66 14.62 11.83
CA ALA A 122 2.74 13.72 12.54
C ALA A 122 2.70 12.30 11.93
N ASN A 123 3.06 12.17 10.65
CA ASN A 123 3.17 10.90 9.93
C ASN A 123 4.60 10.33 9.90
N SER A 124 5.56 11.00 10.55
CA SER A 124 6.96 10.55 10.62
C SER A 124 7.20 9.79 11.92
N GLU A 125 7.93 8.68 11.84
CA GLU A 125 8.33 7.86 12.99
C GLU A 125 9.75 7.35 12.78
N ALA A 126 10.66 7.71 13.69
CA ALA A 126 12.06 7.30 13.60
C ALA A 126 12.18 5.76 13.46
N PRO A 127 12.96 5.25 12.49
CA PRO A 127 13.94 5.96 11.66
C PRO A 127 13.40 6.59 10.35
N ALA A 128 12.09 6.51 10.09
CA ALA A 128 11.44 6.96 8.86
C ALA A 128 10.78 8.35 8.99
N GLU A 129 11.16 9.28 8.13
CA GLU A 129 10.61 10.63 8.07
C GLU A 129 9.94 10.87 6.72
N VAL A 130 8.69 11.33 6.75
CA VAL A 130 7.97 11.74 5.56
C VAL A 130 8.38 13.17 5.20
N ILE A 131 9.10 13.32 4.08
CA ILE A 131 9.62 14.60 3.61
C ILE A 131 8.60 15.33 2.74
N ARG A 132 7.84 14.58 1.94
CA ARG A 132 6.92 15.16 0.97
C ARG A 132 5.76 14.21 0.71
N HIS A 133 4.56 14.76 0.67
CA HIS A 133 3.38 14.11 0.15
C HIS A 133 2.61 15.13 -0.70
N VAL A 134 2.44 14.82 -1.98
CA VAL A 134 1.79 15.71 -2.95
C VAL A 134 0.79 14.90 -3.76
N LEU A 135 -0.42 15.43 -3.87
CA LEU A 135 -1.50 14.89 -4.68
C LEU A 135 -1.83 15.86 -5.82
N PHE A 136 -2.10 15.32 -7.00
CA PHE A 136 -2.71 16.04 -8.11
C PHE A 136 -4.00 15.34 -8.53
N GLY A 137 -5.12 16.03 -8.40
CA GLY A 137 -6.41 15.57 -8.88
C GLY A 137 -6.78 16.26 -10.18
N TYR A 138 -7.15 15.47 -11.18
CA TYR A 138 -7.62 15.95 -12.47
C TYR A 138 -9.13 15.79 -12.52
N PHE A 139 -9.85 16.91 -12.42
CA PHE A 139 -11.30 16.93 -12.34
C PHE A 139 -11.89 17.37 -13.67
N SER A 140 -12.81 16.58 -14.23
CA SER A 140 -13.55 16.91 -15.46
C SER A 140 -14.21 18.28 -15.31
N GLN A 141 -13.97 19.19 -16.24
CA GLN A 141 -14.61 20.51 -16.26
C GLN A 141 -16.13 20.40 -16.49
N ARG A 142 -16.56 19.33 -17.16
CA ARG A 142 -17.96 19.09 -17.51
C ARG A 142 -18.77 18.50 -16.35
N SER A 143 -18.19 17.55 -15.61
CA SER A 143 -18.91 16.78 -14.58
C SER A 143 -18.44 17.06 -13.16
N GLY A 144 -17.26 17.65 -12.97
CA GLY A 144 -16.62 17.80 -11.67
C GLY A 144 -16.06 16.49 -11.09
N LEU A 145 -16.18 15.36 -11.80
CA LEU A 145 -15.69 14.06 -11.34
C LEU A 145 -14.17 13.94 -11.52
N LEU A 146 -13.53 13.20 -10.62
CA LEU A 146 -12.10 12.90 -10.67
C LEU A 146 -11.83 11.88 -11.78
N VAL A 147 -11.06 12.27 -12.79
CA VAL A 147 -10.69 11.42 -13.95
C VAL A 147 -9.34 10.75 -13.73
N HIS A 148 -8.42 11.47 -13.07
CA HIS A 148 -7.06 11.00 -12.85
C HIS A 148 -6.52 11.49 -11.51
N LEU A 149 -5.73 10.67 -10.84
CA LEU A 149 -5.09 10.98 -9.56
C LEU A 149 -3.61 10.62 -9.59
N GLU A 150 -2.76 11.59 -9.33
CA GLU A 150 -1.34 11.37 -9.06
C GLU A 150 -1.07 11.56 -7.56
N ASP A 151 -0.37 10.61 -6.96
CA ASP A 151 0.06 10.62 -5.56
C ASP A 151 1.56 10.35 -5.48
N SER A 152 2.32 11.26 -4.86
CA SER A 152 3.76 11.13 -4.65
C SER A 152 4.10 11.27 -3.17
N HIS A 153 4.72 10.23 -2.61
CA HIS A 153 5.16 10.15 -1.22
C HIS A 153 6.67 9.89 -1.14
N LEU A 154 7.42 10.82 -0.53
CA LEU A 154 8.86 10.72 -0.32
C LEU A 154 9.15 10.52 1.16
N THR A 155 9.79 9.41 1.50
CA THR A 155 10.25 9.08 2.85
C THR A 155 11.76 8.99 2.88
N ARG A 156 12.38 9.56 3.91
CA ARG A 156 13.79 9.36 4.25
C ARG A 156 13.88 8.39 5.41
N ILE A 157 14.73 7.40 5.28
CA ILE A 157 15.08 6.45 6.35
C ILE A 157 16.52 6.71 6.72
N GLN A 158 16.77 7.03 7.98
CA GLN A 158 18.12 7.28 8.49
C GLN A 158 18.54 6.17 9.45
N SER A 159 19.59 5.44 9.07
CA SER A 159 20.15 4.36 9.89
C SER A 159 21.03 4.93 11.00
N GLY A 160 20.48 5.11 12.19
CA GLY A 160 21.22 5.46 13.41
C GLY A 160 22.01 6.78 13.36
N ALA A 161 22.79 7.06 14.41
CA ALA A 161 23.58 8.29 14.50
C ALA A 161 24.81 8.22 13.57
N GLY A 162 24.69 8.82 12.38
CA GLY A 162 25.80 9.04 11.44
C GLY A 162 25.82 8.15 10.19
N GLY A 163 24.79 7.33 9.96
CA GLY A 163 24.65 6.54 8.72
C GLY A 163 24.10 7.34 7.54
N ASP A 164 24.36 6.86 6.31
CA ASP A 164 23.82 7.42 5.08
C ASP A 164 22.29 7.35 5.05
N ALA A 165 21.66 8.35 4.45
CA ALA A 165 20.21 8.41 4.31
C ALA A 165 19.74 7.65 3.06
N VAL A 166 18.74 6.80 3.23
CA VAL A 166 18.04 6.13 2.13
C VAL A 166 16.71 6.82 1.90
N TYR A 167 16.42 7.16 0.66
CA TYR A 167 15.16 7.75 0.23
C TYR A 167 14.30 6.71 -0.48
N TRP A 168 13.01 6.75 -0.20
CA TRP A 168 11.98 5.97 -0.87
C TRP A 168 10.92 6.93 -1.40
N GLU A 169 10.76 6.96 -2.72
CA GLU A 169 9.65 7.64 -3.38
C GLU A 169 8.65 6.61 -3.89
N THR A 170 7.40 6.73 -3.45
CA THR A 170 6.27 6.00 -4.02
C THR A 170 5.45 6.97 -4.85
N SER A 171 5.33 6.70 -6.14
CA SER A 171 4.47 7.44 -7.05
C SER A 171 3.35 6.53 -7.54
N ILE A 172 2.11 6.98 -7.45
CA ILE A 172 0.93 6.24 -7.88
C ILE A 172 0.18 7.12 -8.88
N ASP A 173 -0.05 6.58 -10.05
CA ASP A 173 -0.78 7.23 -11.15
C ASP A 173 -2.04 6.41 -11.41
N SER A 174 -3.22 7.00 -11.20
CA SER A 174 -4.49 6.28 -11.24
C SER A 174 -5.49 6.92 -12.20
N SER A 175 -5.97 6.15 -13.19
CA SER A 175 -7.15 6.50 -13.97
C SER A 175 -8.41 5.93 -13.30
N ILE A 176 -9.50 6.68 -13.37
CA ILE A 176 -10.77 6.35 -12.71
C ILE A 176 -11.88 6.47 -13.75
N ASP A 177 -12.62 5.39 -13.92
CA ASP A 177 -13.53 5.20 -15.05
C ASP A 177 -14.87 4.61 -14.59
N GLU A 178 -15.81 4.54 -15.54
CA GLU A 178 -17.15 3.96 -15.34
C GLU A 178 -17.91 4.51 -14.12
N TYR A 179 -18.00 5.83 -13.99
CA TYR A 179 -18.87 6.43 -12.98
C TYR A 179 -20.34 6.08 -13.26
N ARG A 180 -21.01 5.51 -12.26
CA ARG A 180 -22.45 5.16 -12.31
C ARG A 180 -23.17 5.79 -11.12
N PRO A 181 -24.45 6.20 -11.29
CA PRO A 181 -25.25 6.69 -10.17
C PRO A 181 -25.66 5.52 -9.27
N VAL A 182 -25.35 5.62 -7.98
CA VAL A 182 -25.81 4.72 -6.92
C VAL A 182 -26.46 5.58 -5.85
N GLU A 183 -27.77 5.40 -5.64
CA GLU A 183 -28.59 6.24 -4.73
C GLU A 183 -28.40 7.76 -4.94
N GLY A 184 -28.21 8.19 -6.20
CA GLY A 184 -28.02 9.60 -6.56
C GLY A 184 -26.57 10.11 -6.44
N THR A 185 -25.63 9.27 -6.02
CA THR A 185 -24.20 9.61 -5.96
C THR A 185 -23.44 8.94 -7.09
N MET A 186 -22.55 9.68 -7.77
CA MET A 186 -21.71 9.10 -8.83
C MET A 186 -20.52 8.37 -8.22
N ILE A 187 -20.45 7.05 -8.41
CA ILE A 187 -19.39 6.19 -7.89
C ILE A 187 -18.67 5.51 -9.05
N ALA A 188 -17.33 5.54 -9.03
CA ALA A 188 -16.51 4.86 -10.03
C ALA A 188 -16.64 3.34 -9.90
N HIS A 189 -16.82 2.65 -11.01
CA HIS A 189 -16.91 1.19 -11.05
C HIS A 189 -15.69 0.52 -11.66
N SER A 190 -14.72 1.30 -12.14
CA SER A 190 -13.44 0.75 -12.56
C SER A 190 -12.31 1.76 -12.42
N GLY A 191 -11.09 1.24 -12.41
CA GLY A 191 -9.91 2.08 -12.48
C GLY A 191 -8.65 1.26 -12.68
N HIS A 192 -7.59 1.98 -13.00
CA HIS A 192 -6.29 1.41 -13.26
C HIS A 192 -5.22 2.26 -12.58
N SER A 193 -4.29 1.61 -11.88
CA SER A 193 -3.23 2.26 -11.13
C SER A 193 -1.87 1.71 -11.51
N VAL A 194 -0.92 2.61 -11.77
CA VAL A 194 0.50 2.31 -11.93
C VAL A 194 1.23 2.81 -10.69
N VAL A 195 1.84 1.90 -9.95
CA VAL A 195 2.66 2.20 -8.77
C VAL A 195 4.13 2.09 -9.14
N THR A 196 4.91 3.11 -8.82
CA THR A 196 6.37 3.12 -8.96
C THR A 196 6.99 3.36 -7.59
N LEU A 197 7.81 2.41 -7.14
CA LEU A 197 8.60 2.51 -5.92
C LEU A 197 10.07 2.72 -6.30
N PHE A 198 10.66 3.85 -5.87
CA PHE A 198 12.03 4.22 -6.19
C PHE A 198 12.85 4.45 -4.93
N ARG A 199 13.93 3.67 -4.77
CA ARG A 199 14.90 3.76 -3.68
C ARG A 199 16.19 4.41 -4.16
N PHE A 200 16.71 5.42 -3.45
CA PHE A 200 17.97 6.12 -3.78
C PHE A 200 18.67 6.70 -2.52
N GLY A 201 19.92 7.20 -2.62
CA GLY A 201 20.56 8.00 -1.53
C GLY A 201 21.87 7.51 -0.90
N GLU A 202 22.18 6.20 -0.92
CA GLU A 202 23.47 5.66 -0.40
C GLU A 202 24.59 5.88 -1.43
N ALA A 203 24.52 5.16 -2.56
CA ALA A 203 25.41 5.30 -3.72
C ALA A 203 24.58 5.21 -5.00
N ALA A 204 24.96 5.92 -6.07
CA ALA A 204 24.21 5.91 -7.34
C ALA A 204 23.99 4.49 -7.90
N LEU A 205 24.89 3.56 -7.60
CA LEU A 205 24.83 2.15 -8.00
C LEU A 205 23.80 1.30 -7.21
N SER A 206 23.22 1.84 -6.14
CA SER A 206 22.26 1.15 -5.26
C SER A 206 20.80 1.48 -5.56
N HIS A 207 20.55 2.33 -6.56
CA HIS A 207 19.20 2.75 -6.91
C HIS A 207 18.37 1.55 -7.37
N LYS A 208 17.16 1.43 -6.83
CA LYS A 208 16.20 0.38 -7.20
C LYS A 208 14.87 1.02 -7.57
N LYS A 209 14.33 0.68 -8.73
CA LYS A 209 13.00 1.10 -9.18
C LYS A 209 12.15 -0.14 -9.44
N THR A 210 11.00 -0.21 -8.81
CA THR A 210 10.02 -1.29 -9.01
C THR A 210 8.73 -0.68 -9.51
N ARG A 211 8.15 -1.27 -10.55
CA ARG A 211 6.87 -0.84 -11.12
C ARG A 211 5.84 -1.97 -11.02
N MET A 212 4.64 -1.61 -10.56
CA MET A 212 3.50 -2.51 -10.41
C MET A 212 2.28 -1.88 -11.05
N GLU A 213 1.42 -2.69 -11.63
CA GLU A 213 0.17 -2.28 -12.26
C GLU A 213 -1.00 -3.05 -11.67
N GLU A 214 -2.11 -2.35 -11.52
CA GLU A 214 -3.35 -2.85 -10.95
C GLU A 214 -4.52 -2.34 -11.78
N ALA A 215 -5.47 -3.21 -12.08
CA ALA A 215 -6.78 -2.84 -12.58
C ALA A 215 -7.83 -3.40 -11.61
N TRP A 216 -8.88 -2.63 -11.37
CA TRP A 216 -9.97 -3.03 -10.49
C TRP A 216 -11.32 -2.68 -11.10
N THR A 217 -12.32 -3.46 -10.72
CA THR A 217 -13.74 -3.24 -11.05
C THR A 217 -14.57 -3.41 -9.79
N ILE A 218 -15.66 -2.67 -9.67
CA ILE A 218 -16.63 -2.77 -8.58
C ILE A 218 -17.87 -3.48 -9.10
N GLU A 219 -18.23 -4.58 -8.45
CA GLU A 219 -19.44 -5.33 -8.79
C GLU A 219 -20.67 -4.76 -8.08
N GLU A 220 -20.53 -4.43 -6.79
CA GLU A 220 -21.64 -4.00 -5.96
C GLU A 220 -21.26 -2.79 -5.10
N VAL A 221 -22.20 -1.86 -4.98
CA VAL A 221 -22.14 -0.71 -4.08
C VAL A 221 -23.48 -0.60 -3.37
N ALA A 222 -23.45 -0.46 -2.05
CA ALA A 222 -24.64 -0.26 -1.23
C ALA A 222 -24.38 0.82 -0.19
N PHE A 223 -25.39 1.66 0.05
CA PHE A 223 -25.38 2.63 1.13
C PHE A 223 -26.28 2.17 2.27
N ASN A 224 -26.08 2.74 3.45
CA ASN A 224 -26.92 2.51 4.62
C ASN A 224 -27.11 1.03 4.97
N VAL A 225 -26.03 0.23 4.83
CA VAL A 225 -26.06 -1.23 4.98
C VAL A 225 -26.52 -1.61 6.39
N PRO A 226 -27.64 -2.35 6.54
CA PRO A 226 -28.13 -2.77 7.85
C PRO A 226 -27.10 -3.63 8.60
N GLY A 227 -26.89 -3.31 9.88
CA GLY A 227 -25.96 -4.05 10.74
C GLY A 227 -24.50 -3.59 10.67
N LEU A 228 -24.15 -2.70 9.74
CA LEU A 228 -22.86 -2.01 9.79
C LEU A 228 -22.82 -1.10 11.03
N SER A 229 -21.87 -1.33 11.92
CA SER A 229 -21.69 -0.57 13.15
C SER A 229 -20.22 -0.29 13.41
N MET A 230 -19.93 0.54 14.42
CA MET A 230 -18.54 0.86 14.81
C MET A 230 -17.72 -0.39 15.14
N ASP A 231 -18.38 -1.45 15.63
CA ASP A 231 -17.73 -2.72 15.99
C ASP A 231 -17.08 -3.42 14.79
N CYS A 232 -17.53 -3.13 13.56
CA CYS A 232 -16.97 -3.68 12.33
C CYS A 232 -15.58 -3.12 11.99
N PHE A 233 -15.14 -2.07 12.67
CA PHE A 233 -13.89 -1.36 12.38
C PHE A 233 -12.82 -1.53 13.47
N ILE A 234 -13.16 -2.25 14.54
CA ILE A 234 -12.27 -2.49 15.68
C ILE A 234 -11.08 -3.36 15.22
N PRO A 235 -9.84 -3.01 15.63
CA PRO A 235 -8.67 -3.82 15.31
C PRO A 235 -8.76 -5.24 15.89
N PRO A 236 -8.09 -6.22 15.24
CA PRO A 236 -7.90 -7.55 15.80
C PRO A 236 -7.29 -7.51 17.22
N SER A 237 -7.70 -8.44 18.09
CA SER A 237 -7.30 -8.45 19.51
C SER A 237 -5.82 -8.74 19.75
N ASP A 238 -5.14 -9.33 18.77
CA ASP A 238 -3.71 -9.62 18.73
C ASP A 238 -2.85 -8.40 18.34
N LEU A 239 -3.47 -7.25 18.12
CA LEU A 239 -2.75 -6.00 17.89
C LEU A 239 -2.05 -5.57 19.17
N GLU A 240 -0.73 -5.78 19.26
CA GLU A 240 0.08 -5.20 20.31
C GLU A 240 -0.05 -3.67 20.26
N ARG A 241 -0.80 -3.10 21.20
CA ARG A 241 -0.77 -1.67 21.48
C ARG A 241 0.61 -1.40 22.05
N GLY A 242 1.58 -1.08 21.20
CA GLY A 242 2.98 -0.95 21.59
C GLY A 242 3.14 -0.15 22.88
N SER A 243 3.31 -0.86 23.99
CA SER A 243 3.82 -0.29 25.22
C SER A 243 5.30 -0.09 25.00
N VAL A 244 5.74 1.16 25.21
CA VAL A 244 7.15 1.53 25.19
C VAL A 244 7.93 0.59 26.10
N SER A 245 8.98 -0.02 25.53
CA SER A 245 10.15 -0.64 26.14
C SER A 245 10.33 -2.09 25.67
N GLU A 246 11.22 -2.30 24.71
CA GLU A 246 12.49 -2.99 24.94
C GLU A 246 13.30 -3.09 23.65
N ALA A 247 14.61 -3.12 23.82
CA ALA A 247 15.62 -2.98 22.79
C ALA A 247 15.53 -4.08 21.72
N PHE A 248 15.83 -3.72 20.47
CA PHE A 248 16.18 -4.69 19.44
C PHE A 248 17.49 -5.38 19.82
N GLU A 249 17.40 -6.50 20.54
CA GLU A 249 18.47 -7.50 20.58
C GLU A 249 18.25 -8.49 19.44
N LEU A 250 19.27 -8.62 18.59
CA LEU A 250 19.37 -9.61 17.52
C LEU A 250 19.37 -11.02 18.13
N PRO A 251 18.77 -12.05 17.51
CA PRO A 251 18.77 -13.40 18.09
C PRO A 251 20.18 -14.00 18.01
N GLN A 252 20.90 -13.99 19.14
CA GLN A 252 22.01 -14.92 19.39
C GLN A 252 21.44 -16.29 19.76
N GLY A 253 22.01 -17.33 19.16
CA GLY A 253 21.52 -18.68 19.28
C GLY A 253 21.77 -19.37 20.62
N VAL A 254 20.94 -20.40 20.82
CA VAL A 254 21.12 -21.66 21.58
C VAL A 254 20.89 -21.61 23.11
N ALA A 255 19.82 -22.28 23.60
CA ALA A 255 19.89 -23.55 24.36
C ALA A 255 18.61 -23.88 25.17
N GLY A 256 18.11 -25.13 25.03
CA GLY A 256 17.23 -25.89 25.96
C GLY A 256 15.74 -25.48 25.99
N SER A 257 14.73 -26.34 25.81
CA SER A 257 14.53 -27.62 26.49
C SER A 257 13.30 -28.37 25.91
N HIS A 258 13.47 -29.69 25.67
CA HIS A 258 12.47 -30.79 25.66
C HIS A 258 11.77 -31.23 24.34
N HIS A 259 12.34 -32.33 23.79
CA HIS A 259 11.76 -33.54 23.17
C HIS A 259 10.66 -33.37 22.08
N ALA A 260 10.87 -33.75 20.82
CA ALA A 260 11.11 -35.14 20.38
C ALA A 260 12.10 -35.26 19.18
N LYS A 261 12.87 -36.37 19.19
CA LYS A 261 13.85 -36.78 18.16
C LYS A 261 13.18 -37.61 17.06
N VAL A 262 13.58 -37.41 15.80
CA VAL A 262 13.96 -38.52 14.89
C VAL A 262 15.23 -38.11 14.14
N ALA A 263 16.20 -39.01 14.09
CA ALA A 263 17.52 -38.84 13.49
C ALA A 263 17.71 -39.78 12.30
N ALA A 264 18.42 -39.29 11.27
CA ALA A 264 19.32 -40.04 10.37
C ALA A 264 20.25 -38.99 9.72
N VAL A 265 21.50 -38.79 10.19
CA VAL A 265 22.78 -39.48 9.84
C VAL A 265 23.18 -39.22 8.38
N ASP A 266 23.94 -38.14 8.12
CA ASP A 266 25.39 -38.03 7.77
C ASP A 266 25.70 -38.16 6.24
N LYS A 267 25.98 -37.06 5.50
CA LYS A 267 27.29 -36.37 5.19
C LYS A 267 27.97 -36.87 3.88
N PRO A 268 28.94 -36.16 3.22
CA PRO A 268 29.17 -34.71 3.00
C PRO A 268 29.67 -34.37 1.54
N HIS A 269 30.26 -33.16 1.35
CA HIS A 269 31.06 -32.57 0.24
C HIS A 269 30.35 -31.72 -0.83
N ASP A 270 30.55 -30.38 -0.82
CA ASP A 270 31.64 -29.54 -1.46
C ASP A 270 31.31 -29.32 -2.96
N ASP A 271 31.38 -28.15 -3.60
CA ASP A 271 31.82 -26.79 -3.26
C ASP A 271 31.20 -25.83 -4.33
N ASP A 272 31.05 -24.57 -3.94
CA ASP A 272 31.07 -23.31 -4.72
C ASP A 272 30.12 -22.93 -5.91
N ALA A 273 29.63 -21.69 -5.76
CA ALA A 273 29.30 -20.67 -6.78
C ALA A 273 28.04 -20.80 -7.65
N ASP A 274 26.93 -20.18 -7.23
CA ASP A 274 26.44 -18.88 -7.74
C ASP A 274 25.04 -18.63 -7.16
N GLY A 275 24.79 -17.43 -6.65
CA GLY A 275 23.66 -17.10 -5.78
C GLY A 275 22.34 -16.95 -6.52
N ASP A 276 21.75 -18.06 -6.93
CA ASP A 276 20.36 -18.13 -7.40
C ASP A 276 19.44 -18.30 -6.16
N ILE A 277 18.73 -17.25 -5.76
CA ILE A 277 17.70 -17.37 -4.70
C ILE A 277 16.48 -18.07 -5.33
N MET A 278 16.56 -19.41 -5.39
CA MET A 278 15.41 -20.28 -5.60
C MET A 278 14.57 -20.32 -4.31
N TRP A 279 13.38 -19.72 -4.34
CA TRP A 279 12.36 -20.00 -3.33
C TRP A 279 11.78 -21.39 -3.59
N ARG A 280 12.23 -22.39 -2.83
CA ARG A 280 11.64 -23.73 -2.81
C ARG A 280 10.91 -23.90 -1.47
N TRP A 281 9.58 -23.99 -1.49
CA TRP A 281 8.82 -24.45 -0.33
C TRP A 281 8.09 -25.74 -0.68
N LYS A 282 8.34 -26.80 0.12
CA LYS A 282 7.64 -28.08 0.07
C LYS A 282 6.31 -27.95 0.81
N SER A 283 5.22 -28.31 0.13
CA SER A 283 3.95 -28.64 0.77
C SER A 283 4.00 -30.08 1.26
N ASP A 284 4.02 -30.30 2.56
CA ASP A 284 3.53 -31.56 3.11
C ASP A 284 2.10 -31.31 3.58
N ALA A 285 1.17 -31.58 2.66
CA ALA A 285 -0.20 -31.88 3.03
C ALA A 285 -0.23 -33.33 3.50
N ASN A 286 -0.77 -33.58 4.68
CA ASN A 286 -1.52 -34.81 4.84
C ASN A 286 -2.78 -34.58 5.68
N THR A 287 -3.86 -35.04 5.09
CA THR A 287 -5.23 -35.01 5.57
C THR A 287 -5.50 -36.26 6.40
N VAL A 288 -6.41 -36.09 7.37
CA VAL A 288 -7.02 -37.06 8.32
C VAL A 288 -6.22 -37.32 9.58
#